data_AF-M1EPD9-F1
#
_entry.id   AF-M1EPD9-F1
#
_cell.length_a   1.000
_cell.length_b   1.000
_cell.length_c   1.000
_cell.angle_alpha   90.00
_cell.angle_beta   90.00
_cell.angle_gamma   90.00
#
_symmetry.space_group_name_H-M   'P 1'
#
loop_
_entity.id
_entity.type
_entity.pdbx_description
1 polymer ?
#
loop_
_entity_poly.entity_id
_entity_poly.type
_entity_poly.pdbx_seq_one_letter_code
_entity_poly.pdbx_strand_id
1 'polypeptide(L)'
;EHFYSNPARYKGRENMLYYDTIEDALGGVQEAHFDGLIFVHSGIYTDEWIYIESPITMIGAAPGKVADKVIIENTRDSTFVFMEGSEDAYVGYMTI
;
A
#
# COMPACT_ATOMS: atom_id res chain seq x y z
N GLU A 1 -17.92 2.52 -16.42
CA GLU A 1 -18.19 3.12 -17.75
C GLU A 1 -16.98 3.77 -18.44
N HIS A 2 -16.00 4.37 -17.73
CA HIS A 2 -14.86 5.06 -18.38
C HIS A 2 -13.78 4.17 -19.04
N PHE A 3 -13.63 2.92 -18.63
CA PHE A 3 -12.56 2.02 -19.10
C PHE A 3 -12.64 1.73 -20.61
N TYR A 4 -13.82 1.34 -21.10
CA TYR A 4 -14.04 1.00 -22.51
C TYR A 4 -13.91 2.21 -23.46
N SER A 5 -14.06 3.42 -22.93
CA SER A 5 -13.99 4.66 -23.72
C SER A 5 -12.56 5.12 -24.03
N ASN A 6 -11.54 4.62 -23.31
CA ASN A 6 -10.15 5.04 -23.53
C ASN A 6 -9.11 3.98 -23.12
N PRO A 7 -9.09 2.80 -23.76
CA PRO A 7 -8.30 1.64 -23.35
C PRO A 7 -6.78 1.91 -23.29
N ALA A 8 -6.26 2.80 -24.16
CA ALA A 8 -4.84 3.17 -24.15
C ALA A 8 -4.39 3.86 -22.84
N ARG A 9 -5.28 4.63 -22.20
CA ARG A 9 -5.00 5.34 -20.94
C ARG A 9 -4.98 4.41 -19.72
N TYR A 10 -5.60 3.24 -19.84
CA TYR A 10 -5.72 2.26 -18.77
C TYR A 10 -4.89 0.99 -19.03
N LYS A 11 -4.05 0.99 -20.09
CA LYS A 11 -3.10 -0.09 -20.37
C LYS A 11 -2.17 -0.31 -19.17
N GLY A 12 -2.03 -1.55 -18.74
CA GLY A 12 -1.25 -1.93 -17.54
C GLY A 12 -2.04 -1.90 -16.22
N ARG A 13 -3.29 -1.40 -16.21
CA ARG A 13 -4.15 -1.47 -15.01
C ARG A 13 -4.87 -2.81 -14.83
N GLU A 14 -4.83 -3.67 -15.84
CA GLU A 14 -5.42 -5.02 -15.80
C GLU A 14 -4.77 -5.93 -14.76
N ASN A 15 -3.52 -5.62 -14.36
CA ASN A 15 -2.80 -6.31 -13.30
C ASN A 15 -2.75 -5.51 -11.99
N MET A 16 -3.56 -4.45 -11.85
CA MET A 16 -3.69 -3.75 -10.57
C MET A 16 -4.64 -4.55 -9.67
N LEU A 17 -4.07 -5.06 -8.59
CA LEU A 17 -4.80 -5.73 -7.53
C LEU A 17 -5.31 -4.69 -6.52
N TYR A 18 -6.50 -4.92 -5.99
CA TYR A 18 -7.13 -4.05 -5.00
C TYR A 18 -7.41 -4.88 -3.75
N TYR A 19 -7.11 -4.29 -2.61
CA TYR A 19 -7.24 -4.91 -1.30
C TYR A 19 -7.94 -3.93 -0.37
N ASP A 20 -8.71 -4.48 0.57
CA ASP A 20 -9.41 -3.68 1.57
C ASP A 20 -8.50 -3.34 2.76
N THR A 21 -7.49 -4.17 3.03
CA THR A 21 -6.52 -4.02 4.11
C THR A 21 -5.09 -3.91 3.58
N ILE A 22 -4.20 -3.30 4.36
CA ILE A 22 -2.76 -3.25 4.09
C ILE A 22 -2.14 -4.64 4.25
N GLU A 23 -2.60 -5.41 5.24
CA GLU A 23 -2.16 -6.80 5.47
C GLU A 23 -2.39 -7.69 4.24
N ASP A 24 -3.59 -7.67 3.66
CA ASP A 24 -3.91 -8.45 2.45
C ASP A 24 -3.09 -7.98 1.25
N ALA A 25 -2.84 -6.67 1.14
CA ALA A 25 -2.03 -6.12 0.06
C ALA A 25 -0.58 -6.63 0.12
N LEU A 26 0.00 -6.68 1.33
CA LEU A 26 1.34 -7.23 1.56
C LEU A 26 1.41 -8.72 1.20
N GLY A 27 0.41 -9.52 1.61
CA GLY A 27 0.31 -10.93 1.21
C GLY A 27 0.22 -11.10 -0.31
N GLY A 28 -0.56 -10.24 -0.98
CA GLY A 28 -0.70 -10.24 -2.42
C GLY A 28 0.59 -9.97 -3.20
N VAL A 29 1.44 -9.06 -2.71
CA VAL A 29 2.76 -8.80 -3.31
C VAL A 29 3.65 -10.04 -3.24
N GLN A 30 3.64 -10.73 -2.09
CA GLN A 30 4.47 -11.91 -1.87
C GLN A 30 4.07 -13.06 -2.79
N GLU A 31 2.77 -13.34 -2.93
CA GLU A 31 2.26 -14.42 -3.79
C GLU A 31 2.60 -14.23 -5.27
N ALA A 32 2.59 -12.98 -5.73
CA ALA A 32 2.78 -12.65 -7.13
C ALA A 32 4.25 -12.39 -7.52
N HIS A 33 5.18 -12.52 -6.57
CA HIS A 33 6.64 -12.49 -6.78
C HIS A 33 7.13 -11.27 -7.58
N PHE A 34 6.64 -10.08 -7.25
CA PHE A 34 7.06 -8.83 -7.88
C PHE A 34 7.61 -7.84 -6.85
N ASP A 35 8.53 -6.97 -7.28
CA ASP A 35 8.98 -5.82 -6.48
C ASP A 35 7.80 -4.84 -6.36
N GLY A 36 7.13 -4.85 -5.20
CA GLY A 36 5.79 -4.31 -5.04
C GLY A 36 5.72 -2.82 -4.80
N LEU A 37 4.92 -2.12 -5.61
CA LEU A 37 4.44 -0.77 -5.35
C LEU A 37 3.01 -0.83 -4.83
N ILE A 38 2.81 -0.47 -3.56
CA ILE A 38 1.50 -0.40 -2.92
C ILE A 38 1.08 1.08 -2.78
N PHE A 39 -0.09 1.40 -3.31
CA PHE A 39 -0.73 2.69 -3.06
C PHE A 39 -1.77 2.55 -1.95
N VAL A 40 -1.55 3.25 -0.84
CA VAL A 40 -2.50 3.27 0.28
C VAL A 40 -3.44 4.45 0.07
N HIS A 41 -4.72 4.16 -0.20
CA HIS A 41 -5.71 5.19 -0.48
C HIS A 41 -6.09 5.99 0.78
N SER A 42 -6.84 7.08 0.59
CA SER A 42 -7.33 7.88 1.72
C SER A 42 -8.19 7.04 2.66
N GLY A 43 -7.88 7.06 3.95
CA GLY A 43 -8.53 6.24 4.96
C GLY A 43 -7.85 6.36 6.32
N ILE A 44 -8.54 5.83 7.33
CA ILE A 44 -7.99 5.56 8.66
C ILE A 44 -7.90 4.05 8.77
N TYR A 45 -6.69 3.52 8.88
CA TYR A 45 -6.41 2.09 8.96
C TYR A 45 -6.03 1.77 10.39
N THR A 46 -6.88 1.00 11.09
CA THR A 46 -6.77 0.78 12.54
C THR A 46 -6.37 -0.65 12.86
N ASP A 47 -5.42 -0.82 13.79
CA ASP A 47 -5.07 -2.11 14.41
C ASP A 47 -4.59 -3.22 13.45
N GLU A 48 -4.11 -2.83 12.27
CA GLU A 48 -3.52 -3.75 11.27
C GLU A 48 -2.10 -4.21 11.66
N TRP A 49 -1.75 -5.43 11.23
CA TRP A 49 -0.41 -6.00 11.42
C TRP A 49 0.46 -5.73 10.20
N ILE A 50 1.35 -4.73 10.30
CA ILE A 50 2.13 -4.29 9.13
C ILE A 50 3.58 -4.78 9.25
N TYR A 51 3.81 -6.00 8.74
CA TYR A 51 5.13 -6.62 8.63
C TYR A 51 5.66 -6.47 7.20
N ILE A 52 6.81 -5.81 7.07
CA ILE A 52 7.48 -5.64 5.79
C ILE A 52 8.61 -6.67 5.71
N GLU A 53 8.44 -7.68 4.87
CA GLU A 53 9.37 -8.83 4.73
C GLU A 53 10.07 -8.86 3.35
N SER A 54 9.84 -7.85 2.52
CA SER A 54 10.35 -7.76 1.14
C SER A 54 10.64 -6.29 0.77
N PRO A 55 11.45 -6.02 -0.28
CA PRO A 55 11.85 -4.67 -0.71
C PRO A 55 10.70 -3.92 -1.39
N ILE A 56 9.61 -3.67 -0.67
CA ILE A 56 8.40 -3.02 -1.21
C ILE A 56 8.45 -1.50 -1.02
N THR A 57 7.74 -0.80 -1.90
CA THR A 57 7.46 0.62 -1.78
C THR A 57 5.98 0.82 -1.47
N MET A 58 5.67 1.40 -0.31
CA MET A 58 4.32 1.73 0.14
C MET A 58 4.17 3.25 0.26
N ILE A 59 3.21 3.80 -0.50
CA ILE A 59 3.02 5.24 -0.61
C ILE A 59 1.56 5.59 -0.32
N GLY A 60 1.34 6.48 0.65
CA GLY A 60 0.03 7.11 0.83
C GLY A 60 -0.36 7.92 -0.41
N ALA A 61 -1.58 7.70 -0.91
CA ALA A 61 -2.09 8.24 -2.15
C ALA A 61 -3.45 8.92 -1.93
N ALA A 62 -3.42 10.24 -1.83
CA ALA A 62 -4.61 11.06 -1.65
C ALA A 62 -4.45 12.40 -2.39
N PRO A 63 -5.55 13.03 -2.84
CA PRO A 63 -5.49 14.40 -3.33
C PRO A 63 -5.18 15.38 -2.19
N GLY A 64 -4.32 16.37 -2.46
CA GLY A 64 -3.98 17.42 -1.49
C GLY A 64 -2.88 17.00 -0.50
N LYS A 65 -3.00 17.43 0.76
CA LYS A 65 -2.04 17.09 1.82
C LYS A 65 -2.27 15.66 2.30
N VAL A 66 -1.50 14.72 1.75
CA VAL A 66 -1.68 13.27 1.94
C VAL A 66 -1.63 12.84 3.41
N ALA A 67 -0.73 13.44 4.19
CA ALA A 67 -0.59 13.13 5.63
C ALA A 67 -1.91 13.34 6.42
N ASP A 68 -2.81 14.23 5.98
CA ASP A 68 -4.09 14.46 6.65
C ASP A 68 -5.19 13.49 6.19
N LYS A 69 -4.87 12.56 5.29
CA LYS A 69 -5.85 11.73 4.56
C LYS A 69 -5.54 10.24 4.60
N VAL A 70 -4.28 9.86 4.76
CA VAL A 70 -3.86 8.47 4.93
C VAL A 70 -3.27 8.37 6.33
N ILE A 71 -4.05 7.78 7.23
CA ILE A 71 -3.73 7.71 8.65
C ILE A 71 -3.69 6.24 9.03
N ILE A 72 -2.58 5.81 9.61
CA ILE A 72 -2.43 4.50 10.24
C ILE A 72 -2.53 4.75 11.74
N GLU A 73 -3.52 4.16 12.40
CA GLU A 73 -3.66 4.22 13.84
C GLU A 73 -3.46 2.81 14.41
N ASN A 74 -2.60 2.67 15.41
CA ASN A 74 -2.41 1.41 16.08
C ASN A 74 -2.48 1.60 17.59
N THR A 75 -3.23 0.75 18.27
CA THR A 75 -3.31 0.75 19.73
C THR A 75 -2.25 -0.14 20.40
N ARG A 76 -1.41 -0.81 19.61
CA ARG A 76 -0.35 -1.73 20.05
C ARG A 76 1.04 -1.07 20.08
N ASP A 77 2.05 -1.85 20.49
CA ASP A 77 3.43 -1.39 20.72
C ASP A 77 4.16 -0.90 19.45
N SER A 78 3.87 -1.48 18.28
CA SER A 78 4.51 -1.12 17.00
C SER A 78 3.50 -1.09 15.86
N THR A 79 3.55 -0.04 15.04
CA THR A 79 2.70 0.10 13.85
C THR A 79 3.32 -0.56 12.61
N PHE A 80 4.60 -0.30 12.33
CA PHE A 80 5.36 -0.90 11.23
C PHE A 80 6.53 -1.71 11.79
N VAL A 81 6.73 -2.91 11.26
CA VAL A 81 7.87 -3.76 11.58
C VAL A 81 8.58 -4.17 10.30
N PHE A 82 9.81 -3.71 10.13
CA PHE A 82 10.69 -4.09 9.03
C PHE A 82 11.48 -5.34 9.42
N MET A 83 11.31 -6.41 8.66
CA MET A 83 11.87 -7.74 8.90
C MET A 83 13.08 -8.00 8.01
N GLU A 84 13.76 -9.13 8.22
CA GLU A 84 14.78 -9.63 7.28
C GLU A 84 14.17 -9.78 5.88
N GLY A 85 14.88 -9.31 4.84
CA GLY A 85 14.36 -9.26 3.47
C GLY A 85 13.75 -7.91 3.06
N SER A 86 13.58 -6.97 3.99
CA SER A 86 13.06 -5.62 3.70
C SER A 86 14.13 -4.59 3.34
N GLU A 87 15.30 -5.06 2.90
CA GLU A 87 16.35 -4.15 2.42
C GLU A 87 15.77 -3.23 1.31
N ASP A 88 16.08 -1.94 1.35
CA ASP A 88 15.55 -0.95 0.41
C ASP A 88 14.02 -0.72 0.41
N ALA A 89 13.28 -1.29 1.36
CA ALA A 89 11.87 -0.99 1.52
C ALA A 89 11.64 0.48 1.88
N TYR A 90 10.55 1.05 1.35
CA TYR A 90 10.15 2.43 1.60
C TYR A 90 8.69 2.50 2.03
N VAL A 91 8.42 3.19 3.13
CA VAL A 91 7.08 3.54 3.58
C VAL A 91 7.02 5.05 3.78
N GLY A 92 6.06 5.72 3.16
CA GLY A 92 5.96 7.17 3.30
C GLY A 92 4.64 7.77 2.83
N TYR A 93 4.54 9.09 2.98
CA TYR A 93 3.36 9.88 2.63
C TYR A 93 2.08 9.51 3.39
N MET A 94 2.22 9.16 4.67
CA MET A 94 1.10 8.88 5.57
C MET A 94 1.40 9.40 6.96
N THR A 95 0.37 9.51 7.79
CA THR A 95 0.51 9.75 9.23
C THR A 95 0.44 8.41 9.95
N ILE A 96 1.30 8.22 10.95
CA ILE A 96 1.42 7.04 11.80
C ILE A 96 1.25 7.48 13.25
#